data_AF-A0A351NZP1-F1
#
_entry.id   AF-A0A351NZP1-F1
#
_cell.length_a   1.000
_cell.length_b   1.000
_cell.length_c   1.000
_cell.angle_alpha   90.00
_cell.angle_beta   90.00
_cell.angle_gamma   90.00
#
_symmetry.space_group_name_H-M   'P 1'
#
loop_
_entity.id
_entity.type
_entity.pdbx_description
1 polymer ?
#
loop_
_entity_poly.entity_id
_entity_poly.type
_entity_poly.pdbx_seq_one_letter_code
_entity_poly.pdbx_strand_id
1 'polypeptide(L)'
;MKPDKLRVLVKNAAEKIYYPQCLKHIEGSMPKEFHALARATLIYYLPSQIADLQTKEERREAINSIPEIADPIHTKQFIINGVKGIWKNAHKAK
;
A
#
# COMPACT_ATOMS: atom_id res chain seq x y z
N MET A 1 -13.83 14.75 6.85
CA MET A 1 -14.35 13.45 6.35
C MET A 1 -14.53 12.50 7.54
N LYS A 2 -15.52 11.60 7.52
CA LYS A 2 -15.66 10.56 8.56
C LYS A 2 -14.53 9.51 8.45
N PRO A 3 -13.99 8.97 9.57
CA PRO A 3 -12.91 8.00 9.55
C PRO A 3 -13.18 6.75 8.69
N ASP A 4 -14.40 6.19 8.76
CA ASP A 4 -14.76 4.99 7.98
C ASP A 4 -14.69 5.23 6.47
N LYS A 5 -15.10 6.43 6.03
CA LYS A 5 -15.03 6.79 4.61
C LYS A 5 -13.58 6.90 4.15
N LEU A 6 -12.70 7.52 4.93
CA LEU A 6 -11.26 7.57 4.63
C LEU A 6 -10.70 6.16 4.50
N ARG A 7 -10.97 5.30 5.48
CA ARG A 7 -10.52 3.91 5.48
C ARG A 7 -10.94 3.16 4.21
N VAL A 8 -12.20 3.27 3.80
CA VAL A 8 -12.69 2.62 2.57
C VAL A 8 -11.97 3.16 1.34
N LEU A 9 -11.83 4.47 1.21
CA LEU A 9 -11.15 5.07 0.06
C LEU A 9 -9.67 4.66 -0.03
N VAL A 10 -8.98 4.57 1.12
CA VAL A 10 -7.58 4.13 1.15
C VAL A 10 -7.46 2.64 0.81
N LYS A 11 -8.40 1.79 1.23
CA LYS A 11 -8.44 0.38 0.82
C LYS A 11 -8.60 0.26 -0.70
N ASN A 12 -9.55 0.99 -1.28
CA ASN A 12 -9.77 1.02 -2.72
C ASN A 12 -8.54 1.55 -3.50
N ALA A 13 -7.79 2.48 -2.90
CA ALA A 13 -6.52 2.94 -3.46
C ALA A 13 -5.47 1.82 -3.46
N ALA A 14 -5.37 1.04 -2.38
CA ALA A 14 -4.42 -0.07 -2.28
C ALA A 14 -4.65 -1.17 -3.33
N GLU A 15 -5.90 -1.39 -3.75
CA GLU A 15 -6.25 -2.32 -4.84
C GLU A 15 -5.64 -1.93 -6.20
N LYS A 16 -5.10 -0.72 -6.34
CA LYS A 16 -4.36 -0.32 -7.55
C LYS A 16 -2.95 -0.88 -7.59
N ILE A 17 -2.48 -1.51 -6.50
CA ILE A 17 -1.23 -2.28 -6.36
C ILE A 17 0.05 -1.45 -6.54
N TYR A 18 0.19 -0.74 -7.66
CA TYR A 18 1.34 0.10 -7.95
C TYR A 18 1.22 1.43 -7.20
N TYR A 19 2.27 1.79 -6.48
CA TYR A 19 2.26 2.94 -5.58
C TYR A 19 1.87 4.27 -6.26
N PRO A 20 2.36 4.59 -7.48
CA PRO A 20 1.92 5.80 -8.20
C PRO A 20 0.43 5.80 -8.53
N GLN A 21 -0.14 4.62 -8.84
CA GLN A 21 -1.57 4.50 -9.13
C GLN A 21 -2.41 4.64 -7.85
N CYS A 22 -1.91 4.13 -6.72
CA CYS A 22 -2.51 4.33 -5.41
C CYS A 22 -2.58 5.83 -5.07
N LEU A 23 -1.48 6.57 -5.27
CA LEU A 23 -1.43 8.02 -5.02
C LEU A 23 -2.40 8.78 -5.91
N LYS A 24 -2.41 8.49 -7.22
CA LYS A 24 -3.35 9.10 -8.17
C LYS A 24 -4.81 8.86 -7.75
N HIS A 25 -5.12 7.66 -7.25
CA HIS A 25 -6.46 7.35 -6.74
C HIS A 25 -6.79 8.13 -5.47
N ILE A 26 -5.86 8.25 -4.52
CA ILE A 26 -6.03 9.07 -3.31
C ILE A 26 -6.33 10.53 -3.70
N GLU A 27 -5.50 11.10 -4.58
CA GLU A 27 -5.61 12.50 -4.99
C GLU A 27 -6.94 12.81 -5.69
N GLY A 28 -7.47 11.86 -6.48
CA GLY A 28 -8.74 11.99 -7.18
C GLY A 28 -9.99 11.63 -6.35
N SER A 29 -9.84 10.99 -5.18
CA SER A 29 -10.98 10.45 -4.42
C SER A 29 -11.32 11.20 -3.13
N MET A 30 -10.45 12.12 -2.69
CA MET A 30 -10.68 12.89 -1.47
C MET A 30 -10.06 14.28 -1.47
N PRO A 31 -10.53 15.19 -0.58
CA PRO A 31 -9.96 16.52 -0.42
C PRO A 31 -8.48 16.50 0.01
N LYS A 32 -7.75 17.55 -0.38
CA LYS A 32 -6.29 17.65 -0.24
C LYS A 32 -5.81 17.57 1.21
N GLU A 33 -6.59 18.09 2.14
CA GLU A 33 -6.28 18.07 3.57
C GLU A 33 -6.21 16.64 4.15
N PHE A 34 -6.80 15.65 3.48
CA PHE A 34 -6.75 14.24 3.88
C PHE A 34 -5.63 13.44 3.18
N HIS A 35 -4.95 13.99 2.18
CA HIS A 35 -3.98 13.23 1.36
C HIS A 35 -2.82 12.70 2.19
N ALA A 36 -2.25 13.52 3.10
CA ALA A 36 -1.15 13.10 3.96
C ALA A 36 -1.56 11.94 4.88
N LEU A 37 -2.74 12.05 5.52
CA LEU A 37 -3.29 10.98 6.34
C LEU A 37 -3.57 9.71 5.52
N ALA A 38 -4.10 9.86 4.32
CA ALA A 38 -4.38 8.74 3.42
C ALA A 38 -3.10 8.02 2.99
N ARG A 39 -2.02 8.74 2.65
CA ARG A 39 -0.70 8.14 2.35
C ARG A 39 -0.13 7.41 3.56
N ALA A 40 -0.19 8.02 4.74
CA ALA A 40 0.23 7.39 5.98
C ALA A 40 -0.60 6.15 6.33
N THR A 41 -1.86 6.09 5.88
CA THR A 41 -2.75 4.94 6.10
C THR A 41 -2.54 3.85 5.03
N LEU A 42 -2.17 4.21 3.80
CA LEU A 42 -1.99 3.28 2.67
C LEU A 42 -1.00 2.16 2.98
N ILE A 43 0.07 2.48 3.72
CA ILE A 43 1.15 1.55 4.07
C ILE A 43 0.66 0.32 4.84
N TYR A 44 -0.51 0.39 5.49
CA TYR A 44 -1.09 -0.73 6.24
C TYR A 44 -1.92 -1.69 5.37
N TYR A 45 -2.38 -1.24 4.20
CA TYR A 45 -3.22 -2.05 3.31
C TYR A 45 -2.48 -2.59 2.10
N LEU A 46 -1.52 -1.81 1.58
CA LEU A 46 -0.76 -2.19 0.39
C LEU A 46 0.04 -3.50 0.52
N PRO A 47 0.62 -3.85 1.70
CA PRO A 47 1.38 -5.10 1.82
C PRO A 47 0.59 -6.37 1.52
N SER A 48 -0.70 -6.44 1.90
CA SER A 48 -1.52 -7.63 1.61
C SER A 48 -1.81 -7.74 0.12
N GLN A 49 -2.17 -6.61 -0.52
CA GLN A 49 -2.43 -6.55 -1.96
C GLN A 49 -1.22 -7.01 -2.77
N ILE A 50 -0.01 -6.59 -2.38
CA ILE A 50 1.22 -7.04 -3.02
C ILE A 50 1.48 -8.52 -2.71
N ALA A 51 1.32 -8.96 -1.45
CA ALA A 51 1.58 -10.35 -1.07
C ALA A 51 0.71 -11.35 -1.82
N ASP A 52 -0.53 -10.97 -2.15
CA ASP A 52 -1.53 -11.79 -2.85
C ASP A 52 -1.31 -11.90 -4.37
N LEU A 53 -0.38 -11.13 -4.96
CA LEU A 53 0.02 -11.31 -6.36
C LEU A 53 0.51 -12.74 -6.60
N GLN A 54 0.44 -13.24 -7.83
CA GLN A 54 0.76 -14.66 -8.09
C GLN A 54 2.28 -14.87 -8.14
N THR A 55 2.98 -14.07 -8.94
CA THR A 55 4.38 -14.29 -9.27
C THR A 55 5.32 -13.47 -8.38
N LYS A 56 6.57 -13.94 -8.27
CA LYS A 56 7.62 -13.20 -7.53
C LYS A 56 7.98 -11.90 -8.26
N GLU A 57 7.89 -11.94 -9.59
CA GLU A 57 8.17 -10.86 -10.51
C GLU A 57 7.19 -9.71 -10.31
N GLU A 58 5.88 -9.98 -10.32
CA GLU A 58 4.84 -8.97 -10.04
C GLU A 58 5.03 -8.30 -8.67
N ARG A 59 5.32 -9.11 -7.63
CA ARG A 59 5.61 -8.58 -6.30
C ARG A 59 6.81 -7.63 -6.29
N ARG A 60 7.88 -8.01 -6.99
CA ARG A 60 9.09 -7.20 -7.12
C ARG A 60 8.79 -5.90 -7.86
N GLU A 61 8.04 -5.95 -8.95
CA GLU A 61 7.65 -4.77 -9.73
C GLU A 61 6.79 -3.80 -8.91
N ALA A 62 5.80 -4.33 -8.18
CA ALA A 62 4.98 -3.52 -7.29
C ALA A 62 5.82 -2.81 -6.20
N ILE A 63 6.75 -3.52 -5.57
CA ILE A 63 7.69 -2.93 -4.59
C ILE A 63 8.60 -1.88 -5.25
N ASN A 64 9.10 -2.14 -6.45
CA ASN A 64 9.97 -1.23 -7.19
C ASN A 64 9.25 0.05 -7.64
N SER A 65 7.92 0.01 -7.77
CA SER A 65 7.12 1.21 -8.06
C SER A 65 7.08 2.22 -6.91
N ILE A 66 7.45 1.81 -5.69
CA ILE A 66 7.53 2.69 -4.53
C ILE A 66 8.85 3.47 -4.61
N PRO A 67 8.82 4.82 -4.60
CA PRO A 67 10.03 5.63 -4.61
C PRO A 67 10.87 5.38 -3.35
N GLU A 68 12.19 5.52 -3.48
CA GLU A 68 13.12 5.38 -2.34
C GLU A 68 12.81 6.39 -1.24
N ILE A 69 12.42 7.61 -1.64
CA ILE A 69 11.96 8.66 -0.75
C ILE A 69 10.46 8.84 -0.99
N ALA A 70 9.66 8.24 -0.12
CA ALA A 70 8.22 8.37 -0.08
C ALA A 70 7.79 9.27 1.08
N ASP A 71 6.51 9.63 1.14
CA ASP A 71 5.90 10.27 2.30
C ASP A 71 4.79 9.35 2.84
N PRO A 72 4.96 8.74 4.03
CA PRO A 72 6.11 8.87 4.96
C PRO A 72 7.43 8.26 4.47
N ILE A 73 8.57 8.74 4.98
CA ILE A 73 9.93 8.33 4.51
C ILE A 73 10.20 6.83 4.60
N HIS A 74 9.63 6.15 5.60
CA HIS A 74 9.84 4.71 5.81
C HIS A 74 8.87 3.82 5.03
N THR A 75 8.03 4.39 4.15
CA THR A 75 6.95 3.66 3.44
C THR A 75 7.45 2.43 2.71
N LYS A 76 8.51 2.55 1.91
CA LYS A 76 9.04 1.44 1.12
C LYS A 76 9.51 0.29 2.01
N GLN A 77 10.33 0.60 3.01
CA GLN A 77 10.85 -0.41 3.93
C GLN A 77 9.74 -1.07 4.75
N PHE A 78 8.75 -0.29 5.19
CA PHE A 78 7.60 -0.80 5.91
C PHE A 78 6.80 -1.80 5.05
N ILE A 79 6.52 -1.46 3.80
CA ILE A 79 5.78 -2.33 2.88
C ILE A 79 6.57 -3.61 2.61
N ILE A 80 7.88 -3.51 2.34
CA ILE A 80 8.76 -4.68 2.14
C ILE A 80 8.68 -5.63 3.35
N ASN A 81 8.78 -5.08 4.56
CA ASN A 81 8.71 -5.87 5.79
C ASN A 81 7.33 -6.52 5.98
N GLY A 82 6.26 -5.79 5.68
CA GLY A 82 4.88 -6.29 5.71
C GLY A 82 4.67 -7.46 4.76
N VAL A 83 5.08 -7.33 3.49
CA VAL A 83 4.98 -8.39 2.47
C VAL A 83 5.74 -9.64 2.93
N LYS A 84 6.99 -9.48 3.39
CA LYS A 84 7.81 -10.59 3.91
C LYS A 84 7.17 -11.26 5.12
N GLY A 85 6.59 -10.48 6.03
CA GLY A 85 5.92 -10.99 7.22
C GLY A 85 4.70 -11.85 6.89
N ILE A 86 3.86 -11.37 5.97
CA ILE A 86 2.68 -12.11 5.49
C ILE A 86 3.11 -13.44 4.85
N TRP A 87 4.11 -13.40 3.98
CA TRP A 87 4.66 -14.61 3.34
C TRP A 87 5.20 -15.62 4.36
N LYS A 88 6.00 -15.16 5.33
CA LYS A 88 6.54 -16.01 6.39
C LYS A 88 5.43 -16.69 7.19
N ASN A 89 4.36 -15.98 7.51
CA ASN A 89 3.22 -16.53 8.25
C ASN A 89 2.43 -17.55 7.42
N ALA A 90 2.19 -17.28 6.13
CA ALA A 90 1.51 -18.20 5.22
C ALA A 90 2.26 -19.54 5.06
N HIS A 91 3.59 -19.52 5.11
CA HIS A 91 4.42 -20.72 5.02
C HIS A 91 4.59 -21.47 6.35
N LYS A 92 4.37 -20.80 7.49
CA LYS A 92 4.37 -21.42 8.82
C LYS A 92 3.04 -22.10 9.18
N ALA A 93 1.96 -21.70 8.52
CA ALA A 93 0.62 -22.27 8.73
C ALA A 93 0.36 -23.56 7.90
N LYS A 94 1.39 -24.07 7.21
CA LYS A 94 1.41 -25.35 6.50
C LYS A 94 2.32 -26.31 7.26
#